data_AF-A0A957AV58-F1
#
_entry.id   AF-A0A957AV58-F1
#
_cell.length_a   1.000
_cell.length_b   1.000
_cell.length_c   1.000
_cell.angle_alpha   90.00
_cell.angle_beta   90.00
_cell.angle_gamma   90.00
#
_symmetry.space_group_name_H-M   'P 1'
#
loop_
_entity.id
_entity.type
_entity.pdbx_description
1 polymer ?
#
loop_
_entity_poly.entity_id
_entity_poly.type
_entity_poly.pdbx_seq_one_letter_code
_entity_poly.pdbx_strand_id
1 'polypeptide(L)'
;MTPANLRDLLDQHFNDAELRQLCFDLTVEYENLPGDTRLAKAQALVQHCLRHNRLPELADRCRELRPTTTWPDVAELAGEWAKIQAAITAQEGLQGILTADQLAAALIPLRQKEADLLVAISGPTAITHAGVVAQGNDAIAVGERGVNVGGDVGGDLTTGQKVVVTVESGATLVMNNADQLADTPALDRDSAVDRYLAHVIAHNRYLQLQGVRSGGRLVHIELEQIYITLRATQQRTVSAEERWLAQEAQLAPGERRRPHFATPETVTQVVTVSVNEALAGHRRLVVLGDPGSGKTTLLRYLALIYARDKAGSNHDRGDSAGPIRRLLGLPERGCLPILLPLRQIGTFLKDHSEESTEGPRLLLEFLRRYLANERIDVPLNFFDPYLAQGQAVILLDGLDEVPGADLRRRVARLVERFTQAYPACRYVVTSRIVGYEGAARLGEGYTTTTVQEFSLADVEQFLRYWHRLVWIGQMGPGPIAEHEAERQTAQLLAAIRGNERIRELAINPLMLTVIALVHRDRVKLPDRRAEL
;
A
#
# COMPACT_ATOMS: atom_id res chain seq x y z
N MET A 1 -17.84 53.22 -3.00
CA MET A 1 -18.03 52.22 -4.08
C MET A 1 -16.64 51.78 -4.48
N THR A 2 -16.28 50.53 -4.20
CA THR A 2 -15.07 49.93 -4.75
C THR A 2 -15.18 49.94 -6.28
N PRO A 3 -14.12 50.29 -7.04
CA PRO A 3 -14.16 50.17 -8.50
C PRO A 3 -14.53 48.73 -8.85
N ALA A 4 -15.44 48.54 -9.81
CA ALA A 4 -15.81 47.20 -10.25
C ALA A 4 -14.59 46.56 -10.92
N ASN A 5 -14.10 45.45 -10.37
CA ASN A 5 -12.95 44.75 -10.93
C ASN A 5 -13.34 44.09 -12.26
N LEU A 6 -12.36 43.93 -13.15
CA LEU A 6 -12.59 43.50 -14.54
C LEU A 6 -13.35 42.17 -14.63
N ARG A 7 -13.11 41.25 -13.68
CA ARG A 7 -13.85 39.98 -13.55
C ARG A 7 -15.35 40.21 -13.38
N ASP A 8 -15.76 41.08 -12.47
CA ASP A 8 -17.17 41.26 -12.11
C ASP A 8 -17.93 41.95 -13.26
N LEU A 9 -17.27 42.86 -13.99
CA LEU A 9 -17.81 43.45 -15.21
C LEU A 9 -17.99 42.43 -16.33
N LEU A 10 -17.05 41.50 -16.50
CA LEU A 10 -17.18 40.41 -17.46
C LEU A 10 -18.34 39.48 -17.10
N ASP A 11 -18.48 39.06 -15.84
CA ASP A 11 -19.59 38.19 -15.42
C ASP A 11 -20.96 38.86 -15.52
N GLN A 12 -21.03 40.18 -15.32
CA GLN A 12 -22.28 40.94 -15.42
C GLN A 12 -22.71 41.20 -16.87
N HIS A 13 -21.78 41.48 -17.78
CA HIS A 13 -22.08 41.97 -19.13
C HIS A 13 -21.89 40.94 -20.26
N PHE A 14 -21.34 39.77 -19.95
CA PHE A 14 -21.15 38.67 -20.90
C PHE A 14 -21.83 37.39 -20.39
N ASN A 15 -22.57 36.71 -21.27
CA ASN A 15 -23.01 35.34 -21.03
C ASN A 15 -21.91 34.32 -21.40
N ASP A 16 -22.09 33.04 -21.08
CA ASP A 16 -21.08 31.99 -21.33
C ASP A 16 -20.67 31.89 -22.81
N ALA A 17 -21.63 31.99 -23.74
CA ALA A 17 -21.36 31.95 -25.16
C ALA A 17 -20.59 33.19 -25.65
N GLU A 18 -20.92 34.37 -25.13
CA GLU A 18 -20.19 35.62 -25.42
C GLU A 18 -18.80 35.61 -24.82
N LEU A 19 -18.61 35.00 -23.65
CA LEU A 19 -17.30 34.85 -23.00
C LEU A 19 -16.41 33.86 -23.77
N ARG A 20 -16.98 32.77 -24.31
CA ARG A 20 -16.30 31.86 -25.25
C ARG A 20 -15.86 32.59 -26.52
N GLN A 21 -16.75 33.42 -27.08
CA GLN A 21 -16.41 34.23 -28.25
C GLN A 21 -15.32 35.26 -27.95
N LEU A 22 -15.36 35.91 -26.78
CA LEU A 22 -14.33 36.84 -26.34
C LEU A 22 -12.97 36.13 -26.18
N CYS A 23 -12.95 34.91 -25.64
CA CYS A 23 -11.74 34.10 -25.56
C CYS A 23 -11.21 33.75 -26.96
N PHE A 24 -12.09 33.38 -27.89
CA PHE A 24 -11.72 33.11 -29.28
C PHE A 24 -11.11 34.33 -29.98
N ASP A 25 -11.73 35.50 -29.84
CA ASP A 25 -11.23 36.77 -30.40
C ASP A 25 -9.84 37.12 -29.84
N LEU A 26 -9.59 36.78 -28.57
CA LEU A 26 -8.31 36.95 -27.89
C LEU A 26 -7.35 35.76 -28.09
N THR A 27 -7.64 34.81 -28.99
CA THR A 27 -6.81 33.61 -29.22
C THR A 27 -6.51 32.78 -27.96
N VAL A 28 -7.44 32.76 -27.01
CA VAL A 28 -7.41 31.97 -25.77
C VAL A 28 -8.39 30.80 -25.86
N GLU A 29 -7.92 29.58 -25.59
CA GLU A 29 -8.80 28.40 -25.52
C GLU A 29 -9.64 28.40 -24.24
N TYR A 30 -10.95 28.66 -24.37
CA TYR A 30 -11.89 28.72 -23.24
C TYR A 30 -11.90 27.46 -22.36
N GLU A 31 -11.77 26.29 -22.98
CA GLU A 31 -11.79 24.99 -22.28
C GLU A 31 -10.55 24.80 -21.38
N ASN A 32 -9.43 25.45 -21.71
CA ASN A 32 -8.19 25.37 -20.92
C ASN A 32 -8.16 26.37 -19.75
N LEU A 33 -9.12 27.28 -19.65
CA LEU A 33 -9.22 28.18 -18.51
C LEU A 33 -9.76 27.43 -17.28
N PRO A 34 -9.11 27.50 -16.10
CA PRO A 34 -9.60 26.84 -14.89
C PRO A 34 -10.95 27.40 -14.40
N GLY A 35 -11.77 26.53 -13.79
CA GLY A 35 -13.04 26.88 -13.15
C GLY A 35 -14.29 26.45 -13.91
N ASP A 36 -15.31 26.01 -13.18
CA ASP A 36 -16.55 25.43 -13.75
C ASP A 36 -17.72 26.42 -13.81
N THR A 37 -17.53 27.65 -13.33
CA THR A 37 -18.55 28.71 -13.34
C THR A 37 -18.13 29.85 -14.25
N ARG A 38 -19.11 30.59 -14.80
CA ARG A 38 -18.85 31.76 -15.66
C ARG A 38 -17.98 32.81 -14.97
N LEU A 39 -18.24 33.07 -13.68
CA LEU A 39 -17.43 33.97 -12.87
C LEU A 39 -15.98 33.47 -12.72
N ALA A 40 -15.79 32.16 -12.51
CA ALA A 40 -14.46 31.56 -12.43
C ALA A 40 -13.73 31.59 -13.78
N LYS A 41 -14.43 31.34 -14.89
CA LYS A 41 -13.89 31.45 -16.25
C LYS A 41 -13.52 32.89 -16.62
N ALA A 42 -14.35 33.87 -16.23
CA ALA A 42 -14.04 35.29 -16.39
C ALA A 42 -12.79 35.69 -15.58
N GLN A 43 -12.66 35.17 -14.35
CA GLN A 43 -11.47 35.39 -13.52
C GLN A 43 -10.22 34.80 -14.16
N ALA A 44 -10.31 33.56 -14.65
CA ALA A 44 -9.21 32.87 -15.31
C ALA A 44 -8.76 33.59 -16.59
N LEU A 45 -9.69 34.13 -17.38
CA LEU A 45 -9.38 34.92 -18.57
C LEU A 45 -8.60 36.20 -18.21
N VAL A 46 -9.05 36.95 -17.20
CA VAL A 46 -8.35 38.16 -16.73
C VAL A 46 -6.93 37.84 -16.27
N GLN A 47 -6.76 36.76 -15.50
CA GLN A 47 -5.44 36.29 -15.04
C GLN A 47 -4.55 35.80 -16.18
N HIS A 48 -5.12 35.18 -17.21
CA HIS A 48 -4.38 34.76 -18.40
C HIS A 48 -3.88 35.99 -19.17
N CYS A 49 -4.76 36.95 -19.46
CA CYS A 49 -4.40 38.19 -20.13
C CYS A 49 -3.37 39.01 -19.33
N LEU A 50 -3.46 39.04 -18.00
CA LEU A 50 -2.47 39.68 -17.14
C LEU A 50 -1.08 39.03 -17.26
N ARG A 51 -1.01 37.70 -17.15
CA ARG A 51 0.26 36.95 -17.26
C ARG A 51 0.94 37.11 -18.62
N HIS A 52 0.16 37.24 -19.68
CA HIS A 52 0.68 37.39 -21.04
C HIS A 52 0.80 38.86 -21.50
N ASN A 53 0.60 39.84 -20.59
CA ASN A 53 0.64 41.27 -20.90
C ASN A 53 -0.36 41.73 -21.99
N ARG A 54 -1.53 41.06 -22.04
CA ARG A 54 -2.64 41.30 -22.98
C ARG A 54 -3.87 41.90 -22.30
N LEU A 55 -3.71 42.40 -21.07
CA LEU A 55 -4.81 43.05 -20.33
C LEU A 55 -5.38 44.28 -21.06
N PRO A 56 -4.57 45.15 -21.71
CA PRO A 56 -5.08 46.26 -22.51
C PRO A 56 -5.95 45.78 -23.70
N GLU A 57 -5.52 44.72 -24.38
CA GLU A 57 -6.24 44.13 -25.51
C GLU A 57 -7.62 43.57 -25.09
N LEU A 58 -7.68 42.89 -23.94
CA LEU A 58 -8.94 42.45 -23.34
C LEU A 58 -9.86 43.64 -23.03
N ALA A 59 -9.34 44.71 -22.43
CA ALA A 59 -10.13 45.89 -22.08
C ALA A 59 -10.62 46.67 -23.31
N ASP A 60 -9.77 46.80 -24.35
CA ASP A 60 -10.14 47.41 -25.64
C ASP A 60 -11.28 46.63 -26.29
N ARG A 61 -11.17 45.30 -26.34
CA ARG A 61 -12.21 44.45 -26.92
C ARG A 61 -13.52 44.51 -26.14
N CYS A 62 -13.45 44.58 -24.80
CA CYS A 62 -14.62 44.78 -23.96
C CYS A 62 -15.28 46.14 -24.21
N ARG A 63 -14.50 47.21 -24.41
CA ARG A 63 -14.99 48.55 -24.77
C ARG A 63 -15.68 48.57 -26.13
N GLU A 64 -15.16 47.85 -27.12
CA GLU A 64 -15.79 47.71 -28.44
C GLU A 64 -17.13 46.98 -28.37
N LEU A 65 -17.18 45.86 -27.64
CA LEU A 65 -18.39 45.03 -27.53
C LEU A 65 -19.46 45.64 -26.63
N ARG A 66 -19.07 46.50 -25.68
CA ARG A 66 -19.96 47.18 -24.70
C ARG A 66 -19.54 48.64 -24.50
N PRO A 67 -19.81 49.53 -25.48
CA PRO A 67 -19.40 50.93 -25.42
C PRO A 67 -20.15 51.74 -24.35
N THR A 68 -21.28 51.24 -23.85
CA THR A 68 -22.10 51.88 -22.82
C THR A 68 -21.66 51.56 -21.38
N THR A 69 -20.68 50.68 -21.20
CA THR A 69 -20.18 50.27 -19.88
C THR A 69 -18.89 51.01 -19.54
N THR A 70 -18.73 51.45 -18.29
CA THR A 70 -17.49 52.09 -17.83
C THR A 70 -16.46 51.02 -17.43
N TRP A 71 -15.45 50.82 -18.27
CA TRP A 71 -14.37 49.86 -18.05
C TRP A 71 -13.21 50.50 -17.27
N PRO A 72 -12.55 49.78 -16.34
CA PRO A 72 -11.42 50.31 -15.58
C PRO A 72 -10.21 50.58 -16.49
N ASP A 73 -9.41 51.59 -16.14
CA ASP A 73 -8.12 51.81 -16.81
C ASP A 73 -7.12 50.72 -16.36
N VAL A 74 -6.79 49.84 -17.29
CA VAL A 74 -5.91 48.69 -17.06
C VAL A 74 -4.45 48.98 -17.41
N ALA A 75 -4.13 50.14 -17.98
CA ALA A 75 -2.78 50.47 -18.43
C ALA A 75 -1.82 50.72 -17.27
N GLU A 76 -2.27 51.43 -16.23
CA GLU A 76 -1.49 51.67 -15.01
C GLU A 76 -1.24 50.34 -14.26
N LEU A 77 -2.28 49.52 -14.12
CA LEU A 77 -2.23 48.21 -13.45
C LEU A 77 -1.30 47.21 -14.18
N ALA A 78 -1.35 47.17 -15.51
CA ALA A 78 -0.44 46.36 -16.32
C ALA A 78 1.02 46.83 -16.17
N GLY A 79 1.23 48.15 -16.07
CA GLY A 79 2.55 48.73 -15.83
C GLY A 79 3.12 48.39 -14.45
N GLU A 80 2.30 48.42 -13.40
CA GLU A 80 2.71 48.00 -12.05
C GLU A 80 3.00 46.50 -11.97
N TRP A 81 2.16 45.67 -12.58
CA TRP A 81 2.38 44.22 -12.69
C TRP A 81 3.73 43.91 -13.35
N ALA A 82 4.02 44.55 -14.49
CA ALA A 82 5.28 44.35 -15.20
C ALA A 82 6.50 44.75 -14.35
N LYS A 83 6.42 45.84 -13.57
CA LYS A 83 7.48 46.27 -12.66
C LYS A 83 7.74 45.25 -11.54
N ILE A 84 6.69 44.68 -10.97
CA ILE A 84 6.81 43.67 -9.91
C ILE A 84 7.38 42.37 -10.45
N GLN A 85 6.91 41.90 -11.60
CA GLN A 85 7.47 40.70 -12.23
C GLN A 85 8.95 40.87 -12.59
N ALA A 86 9.34 42.05 -13.10
CA ALA A 86 10.74 42.36 -13.37
C ALA A 86 11.60 42.39 -12.09
N ALA A 87 11.06 42.93 -10.99
CA ALA A 87 11.73 42.95 -9.70
C ALA A 87 11.90 41.54 -9.11
N ILE A 88 10.86 40.70 -9.18
CA ILE A 88 10.92 39.29 -8.76
C ILE A 88 11.98 38.54 -9.56
N THR A 89 11.93 38.64 -10.89
CA THR A 89 12.90 37.99 -11.78
C THR A 89 14.33 38.44 -11.49
N ALA A 90 14.54 39.73 -11.21
CA ALA A 90 15.85 40.26 -10.84
C ALA A 90 16.36 39.71 -9.50
N GLN A 91 15.47 39.55 -8.50
CA GLN A 91 15.83 38.95 -7.21
C GLN A 91 16.11 37.45 -7.34
N GLU A 92 15.29 36.71 -8.10
CA GLU A 92 15.52 35.29 -8.41
C GLU A 92 16.82 35.06 -9.19
N GLY A 93 17.23 36.01 -10.03
CA GLY A 93 18.53 35.98 -10.72
C GLY A 93 19.76 36.08 -9.80
N LEU A 94 19.58 36.46 -8.52
CA LEU A 94 20.66 36.49 -7.51
C LEU A 94 20.85 35.15 -6.79
N GLN A 95 20.16 34.09 -7.24
CA GLN A 95 20.30 32.74 -6.71
C GLN A 95 21.76 32.25 -6.85
N GLY A 96 22.35 31.81 -5.73
CA GLY A 96 23.77 31.42 -5.66
C GLY A 96 24.72 32.55 -5.25
N ILE A 97 24.27 33.80 -5.23
CA ILE A 97 24.99 34.96 -4.66
C ILE A 97 24.47 35.25 -3.25
N LEU A 98 23.16 35.19 -3.05
CA LEU A 98 22.50 35.33 -1.75
C LEU A 98 22.23 33.96 -1.12
N THR A 99 22.22 33.91 0.22
CA THR A 99 21.74 32.72 0.96
C THR A 99 20.23 32.54 0.76
N ALA A 100 19.73 31.31 0.96
CA ALA A 100 18.32 30.99 0.80
C ALA A 100 17.40 31.89 1.66
N ASP A 101 17.81 32.19 2.89
CA ASP A 101 17.05 33.04 3.81
C ASP A 101 17.03 34.51 3.38
N GLN A 102 18.16 35.01 2.84
CA GLN A 102 18.25 36.38 2.32
C GLN A 102 17.42 36.56 1.04
N LEU A 103 17.45 35.57 0.15
CA LEU A 103 16.64 35.56 -1.06
C LEU A 103 15.14 35.49 -0.71
N ALA A 104 14.76 34.62 0.24
CA ALA A 104 13.40 34.54 0.73
C ALA A 104 12.93 35.88 1.34
N ALA A 105 13.74 36.50 2.20
CA ALA A 105 13.42 37.79 2.81
C ALA A 105 13.23 38.91 1.77
N ALA A 106 13.98 38.90 0.66
CA ALA A 106 13.83 39.87 -0.42
C ALA A 106 12.59 39.61 -1.30
N LEU A 107 12.21 38.35 -1.50
CA LEU A 107 11.08 37.97 -2.35
C LEU A 107 9.72 38.11 -1.66
N ILE A 108 9.63 37.87 -0.35
CA ILE A 108 8.38 37.96 0.44
C ILE A 108 7.60 39.26 0.19
N PRO A 109 8.17 40.47 0.33
CA PRO A 109 7.42 41.71 0.12
C PRO A 109 7.03 41.94 -1.34
N LEU A 110 7.77 41.41 -2.31
CA LEU A 110 7.42 41.49 -3.74
C LEU A 110 6.27 40.56 -4.09
N ARG A 111 6.28 39.34 -3.56
CA ARG A 111 5.19 38.36 -3.70
C ARG A 111 3.90 38.82 -3.02
N GLN A 112 4.01 39.54 -1.90
CA GLN A 112 2.85 40.18 -1.27
C GLN A 112 2.23 41.25 -2.19
N LYS A 113 3.04 42.15 -2.75
CA LYS A 113 2.56 43.17 -3.70
C LYS A 113 1.95 42.54 -4.97
N GLU A 114 2.53 41.44 -5.45
CA GLU A 114 1.99 40.65 -6.56
C GLU A 114 0.57 40.14 -6.25
N ALA A 115 0.38 39.59 -5.04
CA ALA A 115 -0.91 39.08 -4.58
C ALA A 115 -1.96 40.20 -4.42
N ASP A 116 -1.58 41.34 -3.84
CA ASP A 116 -2.47 42.49 -3.64
C ASP A 116 -2.96 43.05 -4.99
N LEU A 117 -2.06 43.17 -5.98
CA LEU A 117 -2.42 43.59 -7.35
C LEU A 117 -3.28 42.57 -8.09
N LEU A 118 -3.04 41.27 -7.91
CA LEU A 118 -3.91 40.22 -8.47
C LEU A 118 -5.34 40.32 -7.95
N VAL A 119 -5.51 40.57 -6.66
CA VAL A 119 -6.82 40.76 -6.03
C VAL A 119 -7.50 42.04 -6.55
N ALA A 120 -6.73 43.12 -6.73
CA ALA A 120 -7.24 44.37 -7.29
C ALA A 120 -7.70 44.22 -8.75
N ILE A 121 -7.01 43.43 -9.57
CA ILE A 121 -7.33 43.26 -11.00
C ILE A 121 -8.43 42.21 -11.22
N SER A 122 -8.35 41.08 -10.50
CA SER A 122 -9.14 39.88 -10.77
C SER A 122 -10.24 39.62 -9.73
N GLY A 123 -10.35 40.47 -8.71
CA GLY A 123 -11.19 40.22 -7.54
C GLY A 123 -10.56 39.20 -6.57
N PRO A 124 -11.14 39.00 -5.38
CA PRO A 124 -10.65 38.00 -4.43
C PRO A 124 -10.65 36.63 -5.10
N THR A 125 -9.50 35.99 -5.12
CA THR A 125 -9.34 34.59 -5.48
C THR A 125 -9.98 33.73 -4.40
N ALA A 126 -11.18 33.21 -4.66
CA ALA A 126 -11.58 31.98 -4.01
C ALA A 126 -10.64 30.91 -4.57
N ILE A 127 -9.57 30.60 -3.84
CA ILE A 127 -8.70 29.46 -4.15
C ILE A 127 -9.54 28.22 -3.83
N THR A 128 -10.29 27.74 -4.81
CA THR A 128 -11.14 26.54 -4.71
C THR A 128 -10.36 25.25 -4.96
N HIS A 129 -9.03 25.30 -4.87
CA HIS A 129 -8.17 24.11 -4.90
C HIS A 129 -7.55 23.88 -3.53
N ALA A 130 -7.41 22.61 -3.16
CA ALA A 130 -6.81 22.17 -1.91
C ALA A 130 -5.39 22.75 -1.75
N GLY A 131 -5.24 23.68 -0.79
CA GLY A 131 -3.96 24.34 -0.50
C GLY A 131 -4.18 25.72 0.11
N VAL A 132 -4.69 25.79 1.33
CA VAL A 132 -4.79 27.06 2.07
C VAL A 132 -3.47 27.30 2.80
N VAL A 133 -2.88 28.50 2.64
CA VAL A 133 -1.74 28.97 3.43
C VAL A 133 -2.18 30.22 4.19
N ALA A 134 -2.07 30.19 5.52
CA ALA A 134 -2.22 31.34 6.40
C ALA A 134 -0.85 31.68 7.01
N GLN A 135 -0.38 32.92 6.88
CA GLN A 135 0.89 33.35 7.45
C GLN A 135 0.76 34.75 8.08
N GLY A 136 1.06 34.82 9.38
CA GLY A 136 0.88 35.98 10.27
C GLY A 136 0.51 35.49 11.67
N ASN A 137 0.79 36.27 12.72
CA ASN A 137 0.29 35.94 14.06
C ASN A 137 -1.26 36.02 14.04
N ASP A 138 -1.92 34.97 14.53
CA ASP A 138 -3.38 34.80 14.56
C ASP A 138 -4.08 34.60 13.19
N ALA A 139 -3.33 34.26 12.14
CA ALA A 139 -3.92 33.99 10.83
C ALA A 139 -4.63 32.61 10.79
N ILE A 140 -5.92 32.60 10.44
CA ILE A 140 -6.73 31.38 10.41
C ILE A 140 -7.15 31.03 8.97
N ALA A 141 -6.73 29.86 8.52
CA ALA A 141 -7.08 29.27 7.23
C ALA A 141 -8.30 28.36 7.37
N VAL A 142 -9.33 28.58 6.56
CA VAL A 142 -10.55 27.76 6.56
C VAL A 142 -10.82 27.29 5.13
N GLY A 143 -10.76 25.97 4.92
CA GLY A 143 -11.01 25.36 3.62
C GLY A 143 -12.49 25.34 3.24
N GLU A 144 -12.81 24.83 2.05
CA GLU A 144 -14.19 24.67 1.59
C GLU A 144 -15.00 23.85 2.62
N ARG A 145 -16.09 24.45 3.13
CA ARG A 145 -16.99 23.93 4.20
C ARG A 145 -16.44 23.95 5.64
N GLY A 146 -15.29 24.56 5.90
CA GLY A 146 -14.83 24.81 7.26
C GLY A 146 -15.57 26.00 7.91
N VAL A 147 -15.70 26.00 9.24
CA VAL A 147 -16.21 27.13 10.02
C VAL A 147 -15.22 27.42 11.14
N ASN A 148 -14.78 28.68 11.25
CA ASN A 148 -13.91 29.14 12.33
C ASN A 148 -14.70 30.06 13.26
N VAL A 149 -14.59 29.86 14.57
CA VAL A 149 -15.23 30.72 15.55
C VAL A 149 -14.22 31.17 16.60
N GLY A 150 -13.97 32.48 16.63
CA GLY A 150 -12.98 33.12 17.52
C GLY A 150 -13.52 33.52 18.90
N GLY A 151 -14.55 32.84 19.41
CA GLY A 151 -15.21 33.14 20.69
C GLY A 151 -16.21 32.05 21.09
N ASP A 152 -16.97 32.29 22.17
CA ASP A 152 -17.94 31.30 22.67
C ASP A 152 -19.22 31.24 21.80
N VAL A 153 -19.73 30.03 21.60
CA VAL A 153 -20.97 29.77 20.84
C VAL A 153 -22.00 29.14 21.78
N GLY A 154 -23.14 29.83 21.95
CA GLY A 154 -24.25 29.39 22.78
C GLY A 154 -25.31 28.53 22.08
N GLY A 155 -24.97 27.86 20.97
CA GLY A 155 -25.89 27.06 20.14
C GLY A 155 -25.18 26.10 19.18
N ASP A 156 -25.94 25.39 18.32
CA ASP A 156 -25.41 24.32 17.47
C ASP A 156 -24.69 24.87 16.21
N LEU A 157 -23.49 24.32 15.95
CA LEU A 157 -22.72 24.53 14.75
C LEU A 157 -22.82 23.30 13.85
N THR A 158 -23.61 23.40 12.78
CA THR A 158 -23.79 22.30 11.83
C THR A 158 -22.93 22.50 10.59
N THR A 159 -21.83 21.75 10.49
CA THR A 159 -21.07 21.58 9.25
C THR A 159 -21.27 20.15 8.73
N GLY A 160 -21.44 19.98 7.42
CA GLY A 160 -21.84 18.68 6.85
C GLY A 160 -20.86 17.54 7.17
N GLN A 161 -21.41 16.38 7.55
CA GLN A 161 -20.85 15.02 7.78
C GLN A 161 -19.45 14.82 8.40
N LYS A 162 -18.67 15.85 8.75
CA LYS A 162 -17.39 15.69 9.42
C LYS A 162 -17.02 16.89 10.27
N VAL A 163 -16.98 16.69 11.59
CA VAL A 163 -16.43 17.65 12.56
C VAL A 163 -14.99 17.25 12.86
N VAL A 164 -14.04 18.16 12.69
CA VAL A 164 -12.64 17.99 13.12
C VAL A 164 -12.33 19.09 14.12
N VAL A 165 -12.10 18.71 15.38
CA VAL A 165 -11.67 19.62 16.44
C VAL A 165 -10.22 19.33 16.76
N THR A 166 -9.34 20.31 16.56
CA THR A 166 -7.93 20.22 16.97
C THR A 166 -7.76 21.09 18.21
N VAL A 167 -7.34 20.49 19.32
CA VAL A 167 -7.24 21.15 20.62
C VAL A 167 -5.75 21.27 20.99
N GLU A 168 -5.30 22.48 21.33
CA GLU A 168 -3.94 22.69 21.84
C GLU A 168 -3.77 22.15 23.27
N SER A 169 -2.52 21.84 23.65
CA SER A 169 -2.21 21.26 24.96
C SER A 169 -2.61 22.23 26.08
N GLY A 170 -3.61 21.83 26.89
CA GLY A 170 -4.13 22.60 28.02
C GLY A 170 -5.59 23.04 27.90
N ALA A 171 -6.21 22.92 26.72
CA ALA A 171 -7.63 23.22 26.56
C ALA A 171 -8.53 22.04 26.97
N THR A 172 -9.60 22.34 27.72
CA THR A 172 -10.58 21.34 28.19
C THR A 172 -11.82 21.40 27.28
N LEU A 173 -12.07 20.30 26.57
CA LEU A 173 -13.25 20.15 25.71
C LEU A 173 -14.41 19.61 26.55
N VAL A 174 -15.48 20.39 26.74
CA VAL A 174 -16.70 19.93 27.39
C VAL A 174 -17.81 19.84 26.34
N MET A 175 -18.15 18.62 25.92
CA MET A 175 -19.27 18.36 25.03
C MET A 175 -20.52 18.06 25.86
N ASN A 176 -21.42 19.03 25.99
CA ASN A 176 -22.72 18.84 26.62
C ASN A 176 -23.66 18.15 25.63
N ASN A 177 -23.61 16.81 25.62
CA ASN A 177 -24.65 15.85 25.22
C ASN A 177 -23.98 14.57 24.73
N ALA A 178 -23.39 13.81 25.65
CA ALA A 178 -22.78 12.50 25.38
C ALA A 178 -23.80 11.44 24.92
N ASP A 179 -25.11 11.70 25.04
CA ASP A 179 -26.15 10.70 24.75
C ASP A 179 -26.66 10.73 23.30
N GLN A 180 -26.30 11.71 22.47
CA GLN A 180 -26.75 11.81 21.06
C GLN A 180 -25.65 11.58 20.00
N LEU A 181 -24.42 11.25 20.42
CA LEU A 181 -23.36 10.70 19.56
C LEU A 181 -23.51 9.19 19.28
N ALA A 182 -24.62 8.59 19.71
CA ALA A 182 -24.92 7.18 19.50
C ALA A 182 -25.30 6.82 18.04
N ASP A 183 -25.62 7.79 17.17
CA ASP A 183 -26.23 7.51 15.84
C ASP A 183 -25.49 8.09 14.62
N THR A 184 -24.20 8.42 14.74
CA THR A 184 -23.30 8.49 13.55
C THR A 184 -22.20 7.46 13.77
N PRO A 185 -22.06 6.40 12.94
CA PRO A 185 -21.07 5.37 13.19
C PRO A 185 -19.69 5.94 12.88
N ALA A 186 -19.09 6.62 13.86
CA ALA A 186 -17.67 6.53 14.06
C ALA A 186 -17.38 5.04 14.02
N LEU A 187 -16.57 4.63 13.06
CA LEU A 187 -16.12 3.26 13.00
C LEU A 187 -15.38 2.98 14.30
N ASP A 188 -16.10 2.40 15.26
CA ASP A 188 -15.56 1.93 16.51
C ASP A 188 -14.26 1.20 16.16
N ARG A 189 -13.15 1.58 16.79
CA ARG A 189 -11.83 1.08 16.40
C ARG A 189 -11.81 -0.44 16.52
N ASP A 190 -12.52 -0.99 17.50
CA ASP A 190 -12.66 -2.43 17.67
C ASP A 190 -13.49 -3.03 16.53
N SER A 191 -14.61 -2.40 16.15
CA SER A 191 -15.34 -2.73 14.92
C SER A 191 -14.49 -2.64 13.64
N ALA A 192 -13.60 -1.65 13.51
CA ALA A 192 -12.70 -1.51 12.37
C ALA A 192 -11.64 -2.62 12.32
N VAL A 193 -11.10 -3.00 13.49
CA VAL A 193 -10.17 -4.13 13.62
C VAL A 193 -10.88 -5.43 13.27
N ASP A 194 -12.08 -5.66 13.78
CA ASP A 194 -12.86 -6.87 13.49
C ASP A 194 -13.21 -6.98 12.01
N ARG A 195 -13.61 -5.88 11.36
CA ARG A 195 -13.86 -5.86 9.91
C ARG A 195 -12.59 -6.12 9.11
N TYR A 196 -11.46 -5.53 9.51
CA TYR A 196 -10.17 -5.79 8.89
C TYR A 196 -9.76 -7.26 9.02
N LEU A 197 -9.87 -7.84 10.21
CA LEU A 197 -9.54 -9.24 10.47
C LEU A 197 -10.49 -10.18 9.72
N ALA A 198 -11.79 -9.89 9.71
CA ALA A 198 -12.77 -10.63 8.93
C ALA A 198 -12.44 -10.60 7.44
N HIS A 199 -12.03 -9.45 6.91
CA HIS A 199 -11.55 -9.32 5.53
C HIS A 199 -10.31 -10.17 5.28
N VAL A 200 -9.26 -10.04 6.11
CA VAL A 200 -8.02 -10.82 5.96
C VAL A 200 -8.29 -12.33 6.04
N ILE A 201 -9.15 -12.77 6.97
CA ILE A 201 -9.55 -14.18 7.10
C ILE A 201 -10.29 -14.62 5.84
N ALA A 202 -11.32 -13.88 5.39
CA ALA A 202 -12.12 -14.26 4.23
C ALA A 202 -11.27 -14.37 2.95
N HIS A 203 -10.37 -13.42 2.71
CA HIS A 203 -9.52 -13.37 1.51
C HIS A 203 -8.45 -14.47 1.49
N ASN A 204 -8.05 -14.98 2.67
CA ASN A 204 -6.98 -15.96 2.81
C ASN A 204 -7.44 -17.35 3.25
N ARG A 205 -8.73 -17.53 3.57
CA ARG A 205 -9.30 -18.79 4.05
C ARG A 205 -9.19 -19.93 3.04
N TYR A 206 -9.34 -19.63 1.75
CA TYR A 206 -9.39 -20.64 0.71
C TYR A 206 -8.16 -20.60 -0.20
N LEU A 207 -7.71 -21.78 -0.62
CA LEU A 207 -6.69 -21.92 -1.65
C LEU A 207 -7.17 -21.22 -2.93
N GLN A 208 -6.36 -20.32 -3.49
CA GLN A 208 -6.71 -19.64 -4.75
C GLN A 208 -6.20 -20.47 -5.92
N LEU A 209 -7.14 -21.06 -6.65
CA LEU A 209 -6.87 -21.76 -7.90
C LEU A 209 -6.97 -20.74 -9.03
N GLN A 210 -5.90 -19.98 -9.29
CA GLN A 210 -5.90 -18.99 -10.37
C GLN A 210 -6.02 -19.69 -11.73
N GLY A 211 -6.96 -19.25 -12.56
CA GLY A 211 -7.04 -19.60 -13.98
C GLY A 211 -7.61 -20.98 -14.32
N VAL A 212 -7.77 -21.91 -13.38
CA VAL A 212 -8.30 -23.26 -13.68
C VAL A 212 -9.77 -23.37 -13.30
N ARG A 213 -10.65 -23.12 -14.27
CA ARG A 213 -12.08 -23.42 -14.17
C ARG A 213 -12.30 -24.88 -14.52
N SER A 214 -12.82 -25.66 -13.59
CA SER A 214 -13.15 -27.05 -13.86
C SER A 214 -14.57 -27.40 -13.40
N GLY A 215 -15.35 -27.94 -14.33
CA GLY A 215 -16.68 -28.52 -14.09
C GLY A 215 -17.77 -27.59 -13.53
N GLY A 216 -17.57 -26.27 -13.48
CA GLY A 216 -18.59 -25.29 -13.07
C GLY A 216 -18.93 -25.25 -11.57
N ARG A 217 -18.31 -26.09 -10.73
CA ARG A 217 -18.47 -26.08 -9.26
C ARG A 217 -17.17 -25.66 -8.58
N LEU A 218 -17.16 -24.48 -7.97
CA LEU A 218 -16.07 -24.01 -7.12
C LEU A 218 -15.94 -24.95 -5.91
N VAL A 219 -14.79 -25.62 -5.79
CA VAL A 219 -14.43 -26.32 -4.54
C VAL A 219 -13.67 -25.32 -3.69
N HIS A 220 -14.25 -25.00 -2.54
CA HIS A 220 -13.62 -24.17 -1.53
C HIS A 220 -12.75 -25.06 -0.64
N ILE A 221 -11.46 -25.15 -0.95
CA ILE A 221 -10.49 -25.89 -0.14
C ILE A 221 -9.91 -24.94 0.89
N GLU A 222 -10.11 -25.24 2.18
CA GLU A 222 -9.55 -24.44 3.26
C GLU A 222 -8.02 -24.50 3.24
N LEU A 223 -7.39 -23.33 3.14
CA LEU A 223 -5.94 -23.20 3.05
C LEU A 223 -5.26 -23.81 4.28
N GLU A 224 -5.80 -23.56 5.48
CA GLU A 224 -5.23 -24.11 6.72
C GLU A 224 -5.19 -25.64 6.74
N GLN A 225 -6.16 -26.30 6.09
CA GLN A 225 -6.27 -27.76 6.11
C GLN A 225 -5.42 -28.44 5.03
N ILE A 226 -5.06 -27.73 3.95
CA ILE A 226 -4.26 -28.27 2.85
C ILE A 226 -2.79 -27.81 2.86
N TYR A 227 -2.45 -26.79 3.67
CA TYR A 227 -1.11 -26.22 3.68
C TYR A 227 -0.05 -27.25 4.07
N ILE A 228 0.99 -27.37 3.23
CA ILE A 228 2.18 -28.15 3.52
C ILE A 228 3.30 -27.21 3.93
N THR A 229 3.95 -27.49 5.06
CA THR A 229 5.05 -26.66 5.55
C THR A 229 6.23 -26.74 4.58
N LEU A 230 6.60 -25.59 4.02
CA LEU A 230 7.70 -25.51 3.06
C LEU A 230 9.03 -25.79 3.74
N ARG A 231 9.89 -26.54 3.06
CA ARG A 231 11.31 -26.69 3.39
C ARG A 231 12.10 -25.64 2.63
N ALA A 232 13.17 -25.14 3.21
CA ALA A 232 14.01 -24.13 2.61
C ALA A 232 15.48 -24.31 2.99
N THR A 233 16.38 -23.85 2.12
CA THR A 233 17.79 -23.79 2.42
C THR A 233 18.13 -22.47 3.08
N GLN A 234 19.02 -22.51 4.06
CA GLN A 234 19.49 -21.34 4.78
C GLN A 234 20.99 -21.44 4.99
N GLN A 235 21.71 -20.34 4.80
CA GLN A 235 23.11 -20.24 5.23
C GLN A 235 23.15 -19.99 6.74
N ARG A 236 23.77 -20.92 7.47
CA ARG A 236 24.03 -20.77 8.91
C ARG A 236 25.52 -20.85 9.17
N THR A 237 26.02 -19.97 10.02
CA THR A 237 27.36 -20.07 10.57
C THR A 237 27.30 -21.09 11.70
N VAL A 238 28.00 -22.20 11.52
CA VAL A 238 27.98 -23.34 12.44
C VAL A 238 29.37 -23.48 13.04
N SER A 239 29.46 -23.80 14.33
CA SER A 239 30.75 -24.10 14.97
C SER A 239 31.30 -25.44 14.46
N ALA A 240 32.63 -25.60 14.50
CA ALA A 240 33.27 -26.86 14.15
C ALA A 240 32.76 -28.06 14.98
N GLU A 241 32.35 -27.81 16.23
CA GLU A 241 31.78 -28.81 17.14
C GLU A 241 30.36 -29.26 16.72
N GLU A 242 29.48 -28.31 16.42
CA GLU A 242 28.13 -28.61 15.91
C GLU A 242 28.17 -29.34 14.56
N ARG A 243 29.11 -28.95 13.68
CA ARG A 243 29.32 -29.62 12.39
C ARG A 243 29.79 -31.06 12.58
N TRP A 244 30.69 -31.29 13.54
CA TRP A 244 31.16 -32.63 13.87
C TRP A 244 30.04 -33.50 14.47
N LEU A 245 29.23 -32.96 15.39
CA LEU A 245 28.07 -33.67 15.96
C LEU A 245 27.06 -34.10 14.88
N ALA A 246 26.79 -33.22 13.91
CA ALA A 246 25.90 -33.54 12.78
C ALA A 246 26.46 -34.64 11.86
N GLN A 247 27.78 -34.69 11.67
CA GLN A 247 28.45 -35.75 10.92
C GLN A 247 28.51 -37.06 11.73
N GLU A 248 28.74 -36.97 13.04
CA GLU A 248 28.77 -38.13 13.93
C GLU A 248 27.43 -38.86 13.97
N ALA A 249 26.32 -38.12 13.98
CA ALA A 249 24.97 -38.68 13.92
C ALA A 249 24.69 -39.51 12.66
N GLN A 250 25.52 -39.38 11.61
CA GLN A 250 25.41 -40.11 10.35
C GLN A 250 26.38 -41.29 10.24
N LEU A 251 27.28 -41.49 11.20
CA LEU A 251 28.28 -42.57 11.20
C LEU A 251 27.77 -43.83 11.92
N ALA A 252 28.22 -45.01 11.46
CA ALA A 252 27.88 -46.29 12.09
C ALA A 252 28.51 -46.43 13.48
N PRO A 253 27.91 -47.20 14.42
CA PRO A 253 28.46 -47.40 15.76
C PRO A 253 29.82 -48.11 15.70
N GLY A 254 30.93 -47.37 15.81
CA GLY A 254 32.30 -47.93 15.80
C GLY A 254 33.37 -47.01 15.21
N GLU A 255 33.00 -46.00 14.42
CA GLU A 255 33.93 -45.06 13.76
C GLU A 255 34.17 -43.76 14.56
N ARG A 256 33.80 -43.75 15.84
CA ARG A 256 33.83 -42.54 16.68
C ARG A 256 35.26 -42.18 17.10
N ARG A 257 35.79 -41.07 16.60
CA ARG A 257 36.97 -40.39 17.16
C ARG A 257 36.60 -38.93 17.47
N ARG A 258 36.78 -38.51 18.72
CA ARG A 258 36.63 -37.10 19.13
C ARG A 258 37.83 -36.29 18.59
N PRO A 259 37.60 -35.28 17.74
CA PRO A 259 38.64 -34.34 17.38
C PRO A 259 38.92 -33.37 18.55
N HIS A 260 40.15 -32.87 18.61
CA HIS A 260 40.54 -31.81 19.53
C HIS A 260 40.46 -30.48 18.77
N PHE A 261 39.45 -29.65 19.07
CA PHE A 261 39.29 -28.33 18.45
C PHE A 261 40.21 -27.33 19.17
N ALA A 262 41.35 -26.99 18.57
CA ALA A 262 42.31 -26.05 19.15
C ALA A 262 41.85 -24.57 19.05
N THR A 263 40.94 -24.26 18.13
CA THR A 263 40.35 -22.94 17.91
C THR A 263 38.86 -23.07 17.53
N PRO A 264 37.98 -22.15 17.97
CA PRO A 264 36.60 -22.12 17.51
C PRO A 264 36.56 -21.66 16.05
N GLU A 265 36.74 -22.60 15.12
CA GLU A 265 36.49 -22.37 13.71
C GLU A 265 34.98 -22.37 13.46
N THR A 266 34.48 -21.31 12.85
CA THR A 266 33.10 -21.20 12.39
C THR A 266 33.07 -21.36 10.87
N VAL A 267 32.19 -22.22 10.37
CA VAL A 267 32.03 -22.46 8.94
C VAL A 267 30.60 -22.16 8.53
N THR A 268 30.44 -21.38 7.46
CA THR A 268 29.14 -21.15 6.84
C THR A 268 28.73 -22.40 6.08
N GLN A 269 27.62 -23.03 6.48
CA GLN A 269 27.05 -24.18 5.81
C GLN A 269 25.62 -23.89 5.36
N VAL A 270 25.24 -24.43 4.21
CA VAL A 270 23.84 -24.45 3.77
C VAL A 270 23.15 -25.63 4.44
N VAL A 271 22.12 -25.35 5.24
CA VAL A 271 21.30 -26.35 5.91
C VAL A 271 19.87 -26.30 5.39
N THR A 272 19.19 -27.44 5.38
CA THR A 272 17.74 -27.49 5.14
C THR A 272 17.02 -27.30 6.47
N VAL A 273 16.09 -26.34 6.49
CA VAL A 273 15.22 -26.03 7.62
C VAL A 273 13.77 -25.97 7.14
N SER A 274 12.81 -26.09 8.05
CA SER A 274 11.44 -25.68 7.72
C SER A 274 11.36 -24.15 7.65
N VAL A 275 10.45 -23.61 6.84
CA VAL A 275 10.22 -22.14 6.82
C VAL A 275 9.76 -21.65 8.20
N ASN A 276 9.05 -22.47 8.97
CA ASN A 276 8.66 -22.13 10.34
C ASN A 276 9.86 -21.98 11.28
N GLU A 277 10.87 -22.86 11.17
CA GLU A 277 12.13 -22.71 11.91
C GLU A 277 12.89 -21.43 11.50
N ALA A 278 12.94 -21.14 10.20
CA ALA A 278 13.55 -19.90 9.71
C ALA A 278 12.83 -18.65 10.24
N LEU A 279 11.49 -18.68 10.31
CA LEU A 279 10.69 -17.63 10.93
C LEU A 279 10.96 -17.53 12.44
N ALA A 280 11.11 -18.65 13.14
CA ALA A 280 11.41 -18.64 14.58
C ALA A 280 12.79 -18.04 14.88
N GLY A 281 13.79 -18.32 14.05
CA GLY A 281 15.15 -17.80 14.20
C GLY A 281 15.33 -16.34 13.79
N HIS A 282 14.48 -15.81 12.91
CA HIS A 282 14.70 -14.50 12.30
C HIS A 282 13.42 -13.65 12.24
N ARG A 283 13.47 -12.45 12.82
CA ARG A 283 12.37 -11.47 12.70
C ARG A 283 12.22 -10.87 11.30
N ARG A 284 13.27 -10.89 10.50
CA ARG A 284 13.33 -10.29 9.16
C ARG A 284 13.80 -11.35 8.17
N LEU A 285 12.86 -11.94 7.45
CA LEU A 285 13.11 -13.07 6.56
C LEU A 285 12.74 -12.72 5.13
N VAL A 286 13.64 -13.04 4.19
CA VAL A 286 13.38 -13.03 2.75
C VAL A 286 13.26 -14.48 2.30
N VAL A 287 12.11 -14.83 1.77
CA VAL A 287 11.80 -16.17 1.25
C VAL A 287 11.90 -16.13 -0.27
N LEU A 288 12.97 -16.72 -0.80
CA LEU A 288 13.21 -16.90 -2.22
C LEU A 288 12.67 -18.23 -2.72
N GLY A 289 12.48 -18.35 -4.02
CA GLY A 289 12.13 -19.62 -4.66
C GLY A 289 11.62 -19.42 -6.07
N ASP A 290 11.51 -20.50 -6.82
CA ASP A 290 11.07 -20.47 -8.21
C ASP A 290 9.57 -20.16 -8.36
N PRO A 291 9.09 -19.79 -9.55
CA PRO A 291 7.66 -19.65 -9.82
C PRO A 291 6.88 -20.93 -9.43
N GLY A 292 5.74 -20.76 -8.75
CA GLY A 292 4.92 -21.89 -8.32
C GLY A 292 5.38 -22.63 -7.05
N SER A 293 6.52 -22.24 -6.45
CA SER A 293 7.05 -22.81 -5.19
C SER A 293 6.18 -22.59 -3.94
N GLY A 294 5.09 -21.83 -4.04
CA GLY A 294 4.16 -21.61 -2.92
C GLY A 294 4.49 -20.43 -1.99
N LYS A 295 5.38 -19.51 -2.38
CA LYS A 295 5.72 -18.29 -1.60
C LYS A 295 4.52 -17.41 -1.25
N THR A 296 3.70 -17.05 -2.23
CA THR A 296 2.45 -16.30 -1.99
C THR A 296 1.50 -17.09 -1.09
N THR A 297 1.40 -18.41 -1.30
CA THR A 297 0.59 -19.30 -0.46
C THR A 297 1.06 -19.30 1.00
N LEU A 298 2.38 -19.29 1.24
CA LEU A 298 2.97 -19.12 2.57
C LEU A 298 2.53 -17.78 3.19
N LEU A 299 2.66 -16.65 2.50
CA LEU A 299 2.27 -15.35 3.08
C LEU A 299 0.77 -15.28 3.38
N ARG A 300 -0.08 -15.85 2.52
CA ARG A 300 -1.53 -15.94 2.75
C ARG A 300 -1.85 -16.84 3.94
N TYR A 301 -1.14 -17.96 4.08
CA TYR A 301 -1.27 -18.85 5.23
C TYR A 301 -0.87 -18.13 6.53
N LEU A 302 0.27 -17.42 6.54
CA LEU A 302 0.68 -16.60 7.67
C LEU A 302 -0.40 -15.54 8.00
N ALA A 303 -0.86 -14.77 7.02
CA ALA A 303 -1.89 -13.76 7.22
C ALA A 303 -3.16 -14.36 7.87
N LEU A 304 -3.59 -15.54 7.41
CA LEU A 304 -4.74 -16.26 7.97
C LEU A 304 -4.52 -16.66 9.43
N ILE A 305 -3.38 -17.30 9.74
CA ILE A 305 -3.09 -17.78 11.10
C ILE A 305 -2.96 -16.61 12.09
N TYR A 306 -2.25 -15.55 11.72
CA TYR A 306 -2.11 -14.36 12.55
C TYR A 306 -3.46 -13.64 12.75
N ALA A 307 -4.30 -13.56 11.71
CA ALA A 307 -5.61 -12.92 11.84
C ALA A 307 -6.55 -13.72 12.74
N ARG A 308 -6.53 -15.06 12.65
CA ARG A 308 -7.30 -15.95 13.54
C ARG A 308 -6.82 -15.85 14.99
N ASP A 309 -5.51 -15.78 15.22
CA ASP A 309 -4.94 -15.58 16.56
C ASP A 309 -5.39 -14.23 17.15
N LYS A 310 -5.29 -13.15 16.36
CA LYS A 310 -5.70 -11.81 16.78
C LYS A 310 -7.20 -11.73 17.09
N ALA A 311 -8.05 -12.27 16.22
CA ALA A 311 -9.50 -12.30 16.45
C ALA A 311 -9.87 -13.19 17.65
N GLY A 312 -9.15 -14.29 17.85
CA GLY A 312 -9.34 -15.20 18.97
C GLY A 312 -8.84 -14.66 20.30
N SER A 313 -7.81 -13.79 20.30
CA SER A 313 -7.23 -13.22 21.53
C SER A 313 -8.15 -12.27 22.30
N ASN A 314 -9.24 -11.81 21.67
CA ASN A 314 -10.29 -11.03 22.34
C ASN A 314 -11.31 -11.91 23.10
N HIS A 315 -11.30 -13.23 22.87
CA HIS A 315 -12.19 -14.17 23.52
C HIS A 315 -11.35 -15.12 24.38
N ASP A 316 -11.40 -14.95 25.71
CA ASP A 316 -10.77 -15.81 26.72
C ASP A 316 -11.16 -17.29 26.55
N ARG A 317 -10.49 -17.99 25.62
CA ARG A 317 -10.59 -19.44 25.47
C ARG A 317 -9.30 -20.02 26.04
N GLY A 318 -9.46 -20.83 27.08
CA GLY A 318 -8.41 -21.46 27.89
C GLY A 318 -7.47 -22.43 27.16
N ASP A 319 -7.24 -22.24 25.86
CA ASP A 319 -6.19 -22.92 25.11
C ASP A 319 -4.89 -22.15 25.31
N SER A 320 -4.01 -22.68 26.16
CA SER A 320 -2.79 -21.99 26.56
C SER A 320 -1.79 -21.79 25.41
N ALA A 321 -2.06 -22.25 24.18
CA ALA A 321 -1.27 -22.00 22.98
C ALA A 321 -2.17 -21.67 21.77
N GLY A 322 -2.28 -20.37 21.43
CA GLY A 322 -2.96 -19.87 20.23
C GLY A 322 -2.40 -20.45 18.91
N PRO A 323 -3.11 -20.31 17.78
CA PRO A 323 -2.77 -20.97 16.52
C PRO A 323 -1.37 -20.61 16.00
N ILE A 324 -0.84 -19.41 16.30
CA ILE A 324 0.54 -19.05 15.97
C ILE A 324 1.55 -20.03 16.62
N ARG A 325 1.41 -20.28 17.93
CA ARG A 325 2.30 -21.19 18.67
C ARG A 325 2.16 -22.63 18.18
N ARG A 326 0.93 -23.07 17.94
CA ARG A 326 0.61 -24.47 17.55
C ARG A 326 1.05 -24.81 16.14
N LEU A 327 0.77 -23.93 15.18
CA LEU A 327 0.95 -24.21 13.75
C LEU A 327 2.28 -23.67 13.21
N LEU A 328 2.76 -22.54 13.76
CA LEU A 328 4.00 -21.90 13.29
C LEU A 328 5.17 -22.08 14.26
N GLY A 329 4.93 -22.54 15.50
CA GLY A 329 5.97 -22.68 16.51
C GLY A 329 6.52 -21.35 17.05
N LEU A 330 5.85 -20.23 16.78
CA LEU A 330 6.34 -18.89 17.14
C LEU A 330 5.85 -18.47 18.54
N PRO A 331 6.64 -17.68 19.29
CA PRO A 331 6.30 -17.28 20.65
C PRO A 331 5.32 -16.09 20.72
N GLU A 332 5.18 -15.34 19.62
CA GLU A 332 4.35 -14.14 19.54
C GLU A 332 2.85 -14.45 19.53
N ARG A 333 2.04 -13.45 19.92
CA ARG A 333 0.58 -13.53 19.99
C ARG A 333 -0.05 -12.19 19.70
N GLY A 334 -1.27 -12.22 19.19
CA GLY A 334 -2.09 -11.02 19.01
C GLY A 334 -1.43 -9.97 18.12
N CYS A 335 -0.54 -10.38 17.21
CA CYS A 335 0.07 -9.51 16.22
C CYS A 335 -0.90 -9.31 15.04
N LEU A 336 -1.09 -8.06 14.61
CA LEU A 336 -1.90 -7.71 13.46
C LEU A 336 -1.16 -8.08 12.15
N PRO A 337 -1.71 -8.95 11.28
CA PRO A 337 -1.09 -9.22 9.99
C PRO A 337 -1.36 -8.11 8.99
N ILE A 338 -0.31 -7.63 8.33
CA ILE A 338 -0.38 -6.66 7.23
C ILE A 338 0.17 -7.34 5.99
N LEU A 339 -0.71 -7.83 5.12
CA LEU A 339 -0.35 -8.45 3.85
C LEU A 339 -0.43 -7.43 2.72
N LEU A 340 0.68 -7.25 2.00
CA LEU A 340 0.81 -6.25 0.95
C LEU A 340 1.39 -6.85 -0.34
N PRO A 341 0.60 -6.93 -1.43
CA PRO A 341 1.11 -7.33 -2.73
C PRO A 341 1.95 -6.21 -3.36
N LEU A 342 3.26 -6.41 -3.46
CA LEU A 342 4.18 -5.39 -3.98
C LEU A 342 4.01 -5.15 -5.48
N ARG A 343 3.48 -6.11 -6.25
CA ARG A 343 3.22 -5.94 -7.69
C ARG A 343 2.38 -4.69 -8.04
N GLN A 344 1.53 -4.23 -7.11
CA GLN A 344 0.63 -3.09 -7.34
C GLN A 344 1.23 -1.76 -6.90
N ILE A 345 2.35 -1.77 -6.17
CA ILE A 345 2.96 -0.55 -5.64
C ILE A 345 3.54 0.33 -6.75
N GLY A 346 3.92 -0.27 -7.88
CA GLY A 346 4.54 0.44 -8.99
C GLY A 346 3.67 1.52 -9.60
N THR A 347 2.38 1.25 -9.78
CA THR A 347 1.41 2.24 -10.26
C THR A 347 1.23 3.36 -9.24
N PHE A 348 1.11 2.99 -7.96
CA PHE A 348 0.95 3.97 -6.88
C PHE A 348 2.14 4.93 -6.76
N LEU A 349 3.37 4.42 -6.89
CA LEU A 349 4.58 5.21 -6.78
C LEU A 349 4.86 6.12 -8.00
N LYS A 350 4.28 5.82 -9.16
CA LYS A 350 4.35 6.69 -10.34
C LYS A 350 3.55 7.97 -10.15
N ASP A 351 2.40 7.85 -9.49
CA ASP A 351 1.52 8.99 -9.17
C ASP A 351 2.10 9.87 -8.05
N HIS A 352 3.16 9.41 -7.36
CA HIS A 352 3.82 10.10 -6.24
C HIS A 352 5.33 10.22 -6.51
N SER A 353 5.70 10.88 -7.61
CA SER A 353 7.07 10.97 -8.12
C SER A 353 7.99 11.95 -7.39
N GLU A 354 7.48 12.75 -6.44
CA GLU A 354 8.31 13.70 -5.68
C GLU A 354 9.27 12.97 -4.72
N GLU A 355 10.57 13.24 -4.86
CA GLU A 355 11.67 12.63 -4.07
C GLU A 355 11.62 12.99 -2.58
N SER A 356 10.95 14.09 -2.21
CA SER A 356 10.78 14.58 -0.84
C SER A 356 9.82 13.75 0.01
N THR A 357 9.09 12.79 -0.58
CA THR A 357 7.99 12.05 0.08
C THR A 357 8.31 10.56 0.31
N GLU A 358 9.58 10.15 0.17
CA GLU A 358 10.00 8.75 0.30
C GLU A 358 10.11 8.23 1.76
N GLY A 359 9.16 8.57 2.61
CA GLY A 359 9.08 8.11 4.00
C GLY A 359 8.26 6.82 4.19
N PRO A 360 8.32 6.19 5.37
CA PRO A 360 7.51 5.02 5.73
C PRO A 360 6.00 5.21 5.53
N ARG A 361 5.52 6.45 5.62
CA ARG A 361 4.11 6.82 5.40
C ARG A 361 3.58 6.42 4.03
N LEU A 362 4.44 6.42 3.00
CA LEU A 362 4.04 6.09 1.63
C LEU A 362 3.57 4.63 1.50
N LEU A 363 4.16 3.71 2.28
CA LEU A 363 3.73 2.31 2.32
C LEU A 363 2.37 2.15 3.02
N LEU A 364 2.13 2.94 4.07
CA LEU A 364 0.83 2.96 4.78
C LEU A 364 -0.27 3.58 3.92
N GLU A 365 0.04 4.63 3.18
CA GLU A 365 -0.89 5.25 2.25
C GLU A 365 -1.26 4.28 1.12
N PHE A 366 -0.27 3.62 0.53
CA PHE A 366 -0.49 2.56 -0.44
C PHE A 366 -1.39 1.45 0.11
N LEU A 367 -1.11 0.97 1.33
CA LEU A 367 -1.91 -0.06 1.99
C LEU A 367 -3.36 0.42 2.21
N ARG A 368 -3.56 1.66 2.65
CA ARG A 368 -4.91 2.21 2.84
C ARG A 368 -5.67 2.33 1.52
N ARG A 369 -5.00 2.76 0.44
CA ARG A 369 -5.60 2.80 -0.91
C ARG A 369 -5.91 1.40 -1.44
N TYR A 370 -5.03 0.44 -1.18
CA TYR A 370 -5.25 -0.96 -1.51
C TYR A 370 -6.50 -1.51 -0.79
N LEU A 371 -6.65 -1.24 0.51
CA LEU A 371 -7.84 -1.66 1.28
C LEU A 371 -9.12 -0.93 0.85
N ALA A 372 -9.05 0.37 0.56
CA ALA A 372 -10.20 1.13 0.08
C ALA A 372 -10.72 0.61 -1.27
N ASN A 373 -9.83 0.18 -2.18
CA ASN A 373 -10.22 -0.46 -3.44
C ASN A 373 -10.96 -1.79 -3.22
N GLU A 374 -10.69 -2.48 -2.10
CA GLU A 374 -11.38 -3.68 -1.65
C GLU A 374 -12.61 -3.37 -0.76
N ARG A 375 -13.03 -2.09 -0.69
CA ARG A 375 -14.15 -1.58 0.13
C ARG A 375 -13.95 -1.79 1.64
N ILE A 376 -12.71 -1.78 2.09
CA ILE A 376 -12.35 -1.84 3.51
C ILE A 376 -11.84 -0.47 3.95
N ASP A 377 -12.73 0.28 4.60
CA ASP A 377 -12.39 1.57 5.18
C ASP A 377 -11.76 1.40 6.57
N VAL A 378 -10.55 1.94 6.71
CA VAL A 378 -9.82 2.00 7.98
C VAL A 378 -9.45 3.45 8.32
N PRO A 379 -9.47 3.84 9.62
CA PRO A 379 -9.00 5.15 10.07
C PRO A 379 -7.57 5.45 9.61
N LEU A 380 -7.23 6.74 9.52
CA LEU A 380 -5.90 7.22 9.09
C LEU A 380 -4.75 6.59 9.89
N ASN A 381 -4.92 6.49 11.21
CA ASN A 381 -3.95 5.98 12.17
C ASN A 381 -4.24 4.53 12.61
N PHE A 382 -4.92 3.75 11.77
CA PHE A 382 -5.37 2.40 12.13
C PHE A 382 -4.20 1.45 12.48
N PHE A 383 -3.11 1.51 11.72
CA PHE A 383 -1.95 0.61 11.90
C PHE A 383 -0.94 1.11 12.94
N ASP A 384 -0.91 2.42 13.19
CA ASP A 384 0.07 3.09 14.04
C ASP A 384 0.29 2.44 15.41
N PRO A 385 -0.75 2.11 16.22
CA PRO A 385 -0.52 1.52 17.54
C PRO A 385 0.18 0.15 17.45
N TYR A 386 -0.19 -0.67 16.47
CA TYR A 386 0.39 -1.99 16.27
C TYR A 386 1.83 -1.92 15.79
N LEU A 387 2.11 -1.00 14.86
CA LEU A 387 3.45 -0.77 14.34
C LEU A 387 4.40 -0.22 15.41
N ALA A 388 3.93 0.75 16.21
CA ALA A 388 4.71 1.36 17.29
C ALA A 388 5.03 0.37 18.42
N GLN A 389 4.10 -0.54 18.73
CA GLN A 389 4.28 -1.54 19.79
C GLN A 389 4.98 -2.82 19.32
N GLY A 390 5.32 -2.94 18.02
CA GLY A 390 5.87 -4.16 17.46
C GLY A 390 4.87 -5.32 17.42
N GLN A 391 3.57 -5.03 17.53
CA GLN A 391 2.46 -5.99 17.48
C GLN A 391 1.89 -6.12 16.07
N ALA A 392 2.76 -6.07 15.05
CA ALA A 392 2.37 -6.27 13.66
C ALA A 392 3.35 -7.24 12.97
N VAL A 393 2.81 -8.07 12.08
CA VAL A 393 3.59 -8.89 11.14
C VAL A 393 3.37 -8.37 9.73
N ILE A 394 4.46 -8.00 9.07
CA ILE A 394 4.48 -7.30 7.79
C ILE A 394 4.86 -8.34 6.73
N LEU A 395 3.92 -8.66 5.87
CA LEU A 395 3.99 -9.72 4.87
C LEU A 395 4.00 -9.06 3.49
N LEU A 396 5.14 -9.04 2.82
CA LEU A 396 5.33 -8.32 1.55
C LEU A 396 5.49 -9.32 0.41
N ASP A 397 4.52 -9.37 -0.50
CA ASP A 397 4.45 -10.40 -1.53
C ASP A 397 4.98 -9.91 -2.88
N GLY A 398 5.96 -10.63 -3.44
CA GLY A 398 6.38 -10.49 -4.84
C GLY A 398 7.21 -9.25 -5.13
N LEU A 399 8.34 -9.06 -4.43
CA LEU A 399 9.27 -7.97 -4.74
C LEU A 399 9.80 -8.03 -6.19
N ASP A 400 9.96 -9.24 -6.75
CA ASP A 400 10.36 -9.46 -8.14
C ASP A 400 9.28 -9.04 -9.15
N GLU A 401 8.02 -8.99 -8.75
CA GLU A 401 6.88 -8.65 -9.62
C GLU A 401 6.76 -7.14 -9.87
N VAL A 402 7.58 -6.32 -9.21
CA VAL A 402 7.64 -4.89 -9.44
C VAL A 402 8.34 -4.60 -10.79
N PRO A 403 7.68 -3.91 -11.73
CA PRO A 403 8.20 -3.72 -13.08
C PRO A 403 9.36 -2.71 -13.09
N GLY A 404 10.48 -3.10 -13.69
CA GLY A 404 11.67 -2.25 -13.84
C GLY A 404 12.63 -2.32 -12.65
N ALA A 405 13.93 -2.27 -12.95
CA ALA A 405 14.98 -2.38 -11.93
C ALA A 405 14.96 -1.17 -10.96
N ASP A 406 14.79 0.04 -11.48
CA ASP A 406 14.84 1.27 -10.68
C ASP A 406 13.69 1.37 -9.68
N LEU A 407 12.50 0.97 -10.12
CA LEU A 407 11.33 0.90 -9.26
C LEU A 407 11.50 -0.21 -8.21
N ARG A 408 12.04 -1.38 -8.56
CA ARG A 408 12.41 -2.42 -7.58
C ARG A 408 13.38 -1.89 -6.54
N ARG A 409 14.42 -1.16 -6.95
CA ARG A 409 15.37 -0.50 -6.04
C ARG A 409 14.66 0.50 -5.12
N ARG A 410 13.74 1.30 -5.66
CA ARG A 410 12.94 2.26 -4.87
C ARG A 410 12.05 1.57 -3.84
N VAL A 411 11.37 0.49 -4.23
CA VAL A 411 10.54 -0.32 -3.32
C VAL A 411 11.39 -0.99 -2.25
N ALA A 412 12.54 -1.55 -2.59
CA ALA A 412 13.47 -2.13 -1.62
C ALA A 412 13.89 -1.08 -0.57
N ARG A 413 14.29 0.13 -0.99
CA ARG A 413 14.61 1.24 -0.07
C ARG A 413 13.42 1.63 0.80
N LEU A 414 12.21 1.68 0.25
CA LEU A 414 11.00 2.00 1.01
C LEU A 414 10.73 0.95 2.09
N VAL A 415 10.90 -0.33 1.76
CA VAL A 415 10.78 -1.44 2.72
C VAL A 415 11.84 -1.35 3.82
N GLU A 416 13.08 -1.03 3.47
CA GLU A 416 14.16 -0.83 4.44
C GLU A 416 13.88 0.35 5.37
N ARG A 417 13.45 1.50 4.84
CA ARG A 417 13.06 2.67 5.64
C ARG A 417 11.87 2.35 6.56
N PHE A 418 10.89 1.60 6.06
CA PHE A 418 9.76 1.16 6.87
C PHE A 418 10.21 0.22 8.00
N THR A 419 11.20 -0.63 7.74
CA THR A 419 11.81 -1.54 8.73
C THR A 419 12.64 -0.80 9.76
N GLN A 420 13.33 0.27 9.36
CA GLN A 420 14.06 1.15 10.27
C GLN A 420 13.11 1.92 11.19
N ALA A 421 11.94 2.33 10.68
CA ALA A 421 10.91 3.02 11.46
C ALA A 421 10.20 2.11 12.47
N TYR A 422 9.99 0.83 12.13
CA TYR A 422 9.27 -0.13 12.98
C TYR A 422 10.10 -1.40 13.24
N PRO A 423 11.29 -1.30 13.84
CA PRO A 423 12.27 -2.39 13.89
C PRO A 423 11.83 -3.59 14.75
N ALA A 424 10.88 -3.37 15.66
CA ALA A 424 10.31 -4.40 16.53
C ALA A 424 9.32 -5.33 15.81
N CYS A 425 8.74 -4.90 14.68
CA CYS A 425 7.82 -5.72 13.92
C CYS A 425 8.53 -6.90 13.25
N ARG A 426 7.75 -7.94 12.92
CA ARG A 426 8.23 -9.06 12.09
C ARG A 426 8.02 -8.73 10.62
N TYR A 427 8.98 -9.11 9.78
CA TYR A 427 8.97 -8.91 8.34
C TYR A 427 9.20 -10.23 7.61
N VAL A 428 8.31 -10.55 6.68
CA VAL A 428 8.47 -11.66 5.74
C VAL A 428 8.27 -11.13 4.33
N VAL A 429 9.30 -11.21 3.51
CA VAL A 429 9.30 -10.70 2.13
C VAL A 429 9.49 -11.87 1.18
N THR A 430 8.68 -11.96 0.13
CA THR A 430 8.87 -12.98 -0.92
C THR A 430 9.44 -12.38 -2.20
N SER A 431 10.29 -13.16 -2.87
CA SER A 431 10.81 -12.82 -4.20
C SER A 431 11.19 -14.08 -4.96
N ARG A 432 11.31 -14.01 -6.29
CA ARG A 432 12.11 -14.98 -7.06
C ARG A 432 13.59 -14.83 -6.74
N ILE A 433 14.33 -15.92 -6.96
CA ILE A 433 15.79 -15.93 -6.91
C ILE A 433 16.33 -14.97 -7.99
N VAL A 434 15.87 -15.16 -9.22
CA VAL A 434 16.18 -14.27 -10.35
C VAL A 434 15.46 -12.94 -10.15
N GLY A 435 16.23 -11.86 -10.10
CA GLY A 435 15.70 -10.50 -9.89
C GLY A 435 15.83 -9.99 -8.45
N TYR A 436 16.34 -10.81 -7.53
CA TYR A 436 16.68 -10.41 -6.16
C TYR A 436 18.21 -10.26 -5.99
N GLU A 437 18.77 -9.24 -6.65
CA GLU A 437 20.22 -9.02 -6.73
C GLU A 437 20.55 -7.53 -6.64
N GLY A 438 21.83 -7.22 -6.38
CA GLY A 438 22.34 -5.85 -6.34
C GLY A 438 21.51 -4.94 -5.43
N ALA A 439 21.14 -3.77 -5.93
CA ALA A 439 20.39 -2.77 -5.17
C ALA A 439 18.89 -3.07 -4.97
N ALA A 440 18.37 -4.19 -5.50
CA ALA A 440 17.03 -4.67 -5.20
C ALA A 440 17.01 -5.69 -4.04
N ARG A 441 18.20 -6.16 -3.61
CA ARG A 441 18.36 -6.98 -2.42
C ARG A 441 18.20 -6.11 -1.18
N LEU A 442 17.44 -6.59 -0.21
CA LEU A 442 17.30 -5.96 1.10
C LEU A 442 18.59 -6.16 1.90
N GLY A 443 19.02 -5.12 2.63
CA GLY A 443 20.29 -5.04 3.33
C GLY A 443 20.48 -6.05 4.47
N GLU A 444 21.63 -5.94 5.16
CA GLU A 444 22.20 -6.93 6.09
C GLU A 444 21.30 -7.35 7.28
N GLY A 445 20.23 -6.60 7.56
CA GLY A 445 19.23 -6.97 8.57
C GLY A 445 18.27 -8.10 8.16
N TYR A 446 18.26 -8.50 6.88
CA TYR A 446 17.39 -9.56 6.36
C TYR A 446 18.13 -10.86 6.15
N THR A 447 17.61 -11.92 6.76
CA THR A 447 18.09 -13.28 6.48
C THR A 447 17.38 -13.84 5.26
N THR A 448 18.12 -14.44 4.34
CA THR A 448 17.56 -15.05 3.14
C THR A 448 17.45 -16.57 3.31
N THR A 449 16.33 -17.13 2.87
CA THR A 449 16.12 -18.56 2.73
C THR A 449 15.52 -18.87 1.36
N THR A 450 15.84 -20.02 0.78
CA THR A 450 15.34 -20.42 -0.54
C THR A 450 14.48 -21.67 -0.42
N VAL A 451 13.20 -21.55 -0.76
CA VAL A 451 12.24 -22.66 -0.75
C VAL A 451 12.73 -23.78 -1.66
N GLN A 452 12.69 -25.00 -1.12
CA GLN A 452 12.97 -26.22 -1.86
C GLN A 452 11.70 -26.77 -2.51
N GLU A 453 11.89 -27.56 -3.56
CA GLU A 453 10.83 -28.34 -4.16
C GLU A 453 10.24 -29.34 -3.15
N PHE A 454 8.99 -29.74 -3.39
CA PHE A 454 8.34 -30.78 -2.60
C PHE A 454 9.09 -32.10 -2.72
N SER A 455 9.29 -32.77 -1.59
CA SER A 455 9.65 -34.19 -1.60
C SER A 455 8.45 -35.03 -2.04
N LEU A 456 8.68 -36.27 -2.43
CA LEU A 456 7.59 -37.21 -2.68
C LEU A 456 6.70 -37.43 -1.45
N ALA A 457 7.22 -37.25 -0.24
CA ALA A 457 6.44 -37.29 0.99
C ALA A 457 5.50 -36.08 1.11
N ASP A 458 5.99 -34.88 0.76
CA ASP A 458 5.18 -33.65 0.72
C ASP A 458 4.07 -33.77 -0.35
N VAL A 459 4.40 -34.33 -1.53
CA VAL A 459 3.44 -34.61 -2.60
C VAL A 459 2.35 -35.56 -2.12
N GLU A 460 2.73 -36.68 -1.50
CA GLU A 460 1.80 -37.68 -0.97
C GLU A 460 0.90 -37.07 0.11
N GLN A 461 1.46 -36.28 1.01
CA GLN A 461 0.70 -35.58 2.05
C GLN A 461 -0.30 -34.58 1.46
N PHE A 462 0.13 -33.76 0.50
CA PHE A 462 -0.75 -32.82 -0.20
C PHE A 462 -1.92 -33.57 -0.87
N LEU A 463 -1.65 -34.66 -1.57
CA LEU A 463 -2.70 -35.43 -2.25
C LEU A 463 -3.67 -36.08 -1.28
N ARG A 464 -3.21 -36.57 -0.12
CA ARG A 464 -4.11 -37.07 0.93
C ARG A 464 -5.05 -35.97 1.41
N TYR A 465 -4.54 -34.79 1.73
CA TYR A 465 -5.35 -33.66 2.17
C TYR A 465 -6.32 -33.21 1.08
N TRP A 466 -5.84 -33.07 -0.16
CA TRP A 466 -6.66 -32.70 -1.31
C TRP A 466 -7.86 -33.63 -1.49
N HIS A 467 -7.63 -34.93 -1.66
CA HIS A 467 -8.72 -35.87 -1.91
C HIS A 467 -9.66 -35.95 -0.71
N ARG A 468 -9.13 -35.98 0.51
CA ARG A 468 -9.95 -35.99 1.73
C ARG A 468 -10.89 -34.78 1.77
N LEU A 469 -10.37 -33.58 1.56
CA LEU A 469 -11.17 -32.34 1.55
C LEU A 469 -12.22 -32.34 0.43
N VAL A 470 -11.86 -32.83 -0.75
CA VAL A 470 -12.78 -32.92 -1.89
C VAL A 470 -13.94 -33.89 -1.60
N TRP A 471 -13.65 -35.08 -1.07
CA TRP A 471 -14.67 -36.09 -0.80
C TRP A 471 -15.56 -35.73 0.38
N ILE A 472 -14.99 -35.23 1.47
CA ILE A 472 -15.76 -34.70 2.60
C ILE A 472 -16.66 -33.54 2.15
N GLY A 473 -16.16 -32.65 1.29
CA GLY A 473 -16.96 -31.55 0.75
C GLY A 473 -18.12 -31.98 -0.16
N GLN A 474 -18.05 -33.16 -0.79
CA GLN A 474 -19.10 -33.66 -1.68
C GLN A 474 -20.14 -34.52 -0.97
N MET A 475 -19.71 -35.35 -0.02
CA MET A 475 -20.54 -36.42 0.56
C MET A 475 -20.73 -36.29 2.07
N GLY A 476 -20.07 -35.31 2.70
CA GLY A 476 -19.96 -35.21 4.14
C GLY A 476 -18.85 -36.11 4.71
N PRO A 477 -18.48 -35.89 5.99
CA PRO A 477 -17.48 -36.72 6.66
C PRO A 477 -18.02 -38.13 6.91
N GLY A 478 -17.21 -39.16 6.64
CA GLY A 478 -17.57 -40.54 6.94
C GLY A 478 -16.63 -41.58 6.30
N PRO A 479 -16.78 -42.86 6.65
CA PRO A 479 -15.88 -43.93 6.19
C PRO A 479 -15.81 -44.07 4.66
N ILE A 480 -16.94 -43.81 3.97
CA ILE A 480 -17.00 -43.86 2.50
C ILE A 480 -16.12 -42.77 1.89
N ALA A 481 -16.23 -41.53 2.39
CA ALA A 481 -15.43 -40.41 1.91
C ALA A 481 -13.93 -40.63 2.14
N GLU A 482 -13.55 -41.15 3.31
CA GLU A 482 -12.15 -41.49 3.62
C GLU A 482 -11.63 -42.59 2.69
N HIS A 483 -12.40 -43.68 2.50
CA HIS A 483 -12.00 -44.78 1.64
C HIS A 483 -11.82 -44.36 0.17
N GLU A 484 -12.74 -43.55 -0.35
CA GLU A 484 -12.66 -43.01 -1.71
C GLU A 484 -11.48 -42.04 -1.89
N ALA A 485 -11.22 -41.20 -0.89
CA ALA A 485 -10.07 -40.31 -0.87
C ALA A 485 -8.73 -41.07 -0.86
N GLU A 486 -8.62 -42.13 -0.05
CA GLU A 486 -7.47 -43.01 -0.02
C GLU A 486 -7.26 -43.71 -1.37
N ARG A 487 -8.33 -44.24 -1.96
CA ARG A 487 -8.29 -44.90 -3.27
C ARG A 487 -7.79 -43.96 -4.36
N GLN A 488 -8.34 -42.75 -4.46
CA GLN A 488 -7.91 -41.77 -5.47
C GLN A 488 -6.49 -41.27 -5.22
N THR A 489 -6.10 -41.08 -3.95
CA THR A 489 -4.72 -40.73 -3.60
C THR A 489 -3.75 -41.81 -4.06
N ALA A 490 -4.05 -43.08 -3.79
CA ALA A 490 -3.21 -44.20 -4.20
C ALA A 490 -3.10 -44.30 -5.73
N GLN A 491 -4.20 -44.11 -6.46
CA GLN A 491 -4.22 -44.11 -7.92
C GLN A 491 -3.34 -43.00 -8.52
N LEU A 492 -3.53 -41.76 -8.07
CA LEU A 492 -2.76 -40.61 -8.57
C LEU A 492 -1.28 -40.73 -8.19
N LEU A 493 -0.97 -41.18 -6.98
CA LEU A 493 0.40 -41.37 -6.53
C LEU A 493 1.11 -42.46 -7.33
N ALA A 494 0.42 -43.57 -7.66
CA ALA A 494 0.95 -44.60 -8.54
C ALA A 494 1.24 -44.05 -9.95
N ALA A 495 0.34 -43.22 -10.50
CA ALA A 495 0.54 -42.58 -11.80
C ALA A 495 1.75 -41.62 -11.79
N ILE A 496 1.91 -40.80 -10.74
CA ILE A 496 3.05 -39.91 -10.56
C ILE A 496 4.35 -40.70 -10.44
N ARG A 497 4.37 -41.78 -9.64
CA ARG A 497 5.57 -42.62 -9.45
C ARG A 497 5.94 -43.39 -10.72
N GLY A 498 4.96 -43.78 -11.53
CA GLY A 498 5.15 -44.53 -12.76
C GLY A 498 5.59 -43.69 -13.97
N ASN A 499 5.57 -42.35 -13.87
CA ASN A 499 5.92 -41.46 -14.98
C ASN A 499 6.88 -40.36 -14.52
N GLU A 500 8.15 -40.45 -14.92
CA GLU A 500 9.21 -39.51 -14.56
C GLU A 500 8.84 -38.06 -14.84
N ARG A 501 8.25 -37.77 -16.00
CA ARG A 501 7.89 -36.40 -16.38
C ARG A 501 6.79 -35.83 -15.48
N ILE A 502 5.81 -36.64 -15.11
CA ILE A 502 4.76 -36.22 -14.17
C ILE A 502 5.36 -36.02 -12.77
N ARG A 503 6.31 -36.87 -12.37
CA ARG A 503 7.04 -36.75 -11.11
C ARG A 503 7.82 -35.45 -10.99
N GLU A 504 8.58 -35.10 -12.02
CA GLU A 504 9.32 -33.82 -12.09
C GLU A 504 8.40 -32.60 -12.06
N LEU A 505 7.16 -32.72 -12.57
CA LEU A 505 6.18 -31.64 -12.45
C LEU A 505 5.54 -31.59 -11.06
N ALA A 506 5.25 -32.75 -10.45
CA ALA A 506 4.53 -32.85 -9.19
C ALA A 506 5.31 -32.31 -7.98
N ILE A 507 6.64 -32.17 -8.06
CA ILE A 507 7.45 -31.55 -7.00
C ILE A 507 7.31 -30.02 -6.95
N ASN A 508 6.70 -29.40 -7.97
CA ASN A 508 6.30 -28.00 -7.94
C ASN A 508 4.85 -27.87 -7.41
N PRO A 509 4.59 -27.15 -6.29
CA PRO A 509 3.27 -27.09 -5.67
C PRO A 509 2.13 -26.61 -6.57
N LEU A 510 2.40 -25.63 -7.45
CA LEU A 510 1.42 -25.15 -8.41
C LEU A 510 1.05 -26.25 -9.41
N MET A 511 2.05 -26.91 -9.99
CA MET A 511 1.82 -27.99 -10.96
C MET A 511 1.13 -29.19 -10.31
N LEU A 512 1.50 -29.55 -9.08
CA LEU A 512 0.82 -30.58 -8.30
C LEU A 512 -0.67 -30.26 -8.13
N THR A 513 -0.99 -29.00 -7.83
CA THR A 513 -2.37 -28.54 -7.70
C THR A 513 -3.13 -28.68 -9.02
N VAL A 514 -2.51 -28.34 -10.16
CA VAL A 514 -3.10 -28.52 -11.50
C VAL A 514 -3.31 -30.00 -11.80
N ILE A 515 -2.32 -30.87 -11.52
CA ILE A 515 -2.42 -32.32 -11.70
C ILE A 515 -3.58 -32.89 -10.87
N ALA A 516 -3.69 -32.51 -9.59
CA ALA A 516 -4.75 -32.96 -8.69
C ALA A 516 -6.14 -32.48 -9.15
N LEU A 517 -6.22 -31.28 -9.71
CA LEU A 517 -7.46 -30.73 -10.27
C LEU A 517 -7.85 -31.47 -11.56
N VAL A 518 -6.92 -31.69 -12.49
CA VAL A 518 -7.21 -32.44 -13.73
C VAL A 518 -7.60 -33.89 -13.43
N HIS A 519 -6.92 -34.55 -12.48
CA HIS A 519 -7.26 -35.92 -12.05
C HIS A 519 -8.68 -36.03 -11.50
N ARG A 520 -9.19 -34.98 -10.86
CA ARG A 520 -10.57 -34.95 -10.37
C ARG A 520 -11.57 -34.94 -11.52
N ASP A 521 -11.31 -34.19 -12.59
CA ASP A 521 -12.27 -33.99 -13.69
C ASP A 521 -12.11 -35.00 -14.83
N ARG A 522 -10.93 -35.61 -14.94
CA ARG A 522 -10.62 -36.66 -15.92
C ARG A 522 -9.97 -37.82 -15.19
N VAL A 523 -10.55 -39.01 -15.32
CA VAL A 523 -10.02 -40.27 -14.77
C VAL A 523 -8.61 -40.62 -15.29
N LYS A 524 -8.07 -39.88 -16.28
CA LYS A 524 -6.73 -40.09 -16.87
C LYS A 524 -5.96 -38.76 -16.97
N LEU A 525 -4.70 -38.75 -16.54
CA LEU A 525 -3.80 -37.59 -16.57
C LEU A 525 -3.26 -37.32 -18.00
N PRO A 526 -3.00 -36.05 -18.38
CA PRO A 526 -2.38 -35.70 -19.66
C PRO A 526 -0.87 -36.02 -19.69
N ASP A 527 -0.34 -36.32 -20.88
CA ASP A 527 1.06 -36.73 -21.07
C ASP A 527 2.01 -35.54 -21.36
N ARG A 528 1.49 -34.32 -21.58
CA ARG A 528 2.28 -33.11 -21.96
C ARG A 528 1.85 -31.84 -21.24
N ARG A 529 2.81 -30.94 -21.01
CA ARG A 529 2.62 -29.61 -20.39
C ARG A 529 1.68 -28.68 -21.17
N ALA A 530 1.60 -28.82 -22.49
CA ALA A 530 0.68 -28.04 -23.32
C ALA A 530 -0.77 -28.56 -23.31
N GLU A 531 -1.00 -29.72 -22.69
CA GLU A 531 -2.33 -30.37 -22.57
C GLU A 531 -2.93 -30.19 -21.16
N LEU A 532 -2.16 -29.58 -20.24
CA LEU A 532 -2.58 -29.04 -18.95
C LEU A 532 -2.92 -27.56 -19.13
#